data_AF-G2Y3X9-F1
#
_entry.id   AF-G2Y3X9-F1
#
_cell.length_a   1.000
_cell.length_b   1.000
_cell.length_c   1.000
_cell.angle_alpha   90.00
_cell.angle_beta   90.00
_cell.angle_gamma   90.00
#
_symmetry.space_group_name_H-M   'P 1'
#
loop_
_entity.id
_entity.type
_entity.pdbx_description
1 polymer ?
#
loop_
_entity_poly.entity_id
_entity_poly.type
_entity_poly.pdbx_seq_one_letter_code
_entity_poly.pdbx_strand_id
1 'polypeptide(L)'
;MSLFAIILAAVTLQRFRSNLSEYFKRKEIVFFDVRTDSDALYAHFGVALQGVEDVQLMESATRATTSSRKYLNGLAKCIEQSGLDSRDLTSWKLAKEKGERLFKVQFGGSYEVFEQRPIRNHIISYCVGDVQHLPKLRSRYYSRTSRWRDLVGRESKKRVEESQKPEYQPHGPERTLAPWSEDRNKSLDAWNYVPPTTDIFDDDYGRNDEEEYEEECEFDDDGPTSDSDIINDCGHHLYYSD
;
A
#
# COMPACT_ATOMS: atom_id res chain seq x y z
N MET A 1 -10.25 6.39 -21.20
CA MET A 1 -11.01 7.32 -20.34
C MET A 1 -10.90 6.85 -18.89
N SER A 2 -9.92 7.36 -18.13
CA SER A 2 -9.84 7.11 -16.69
C SER A 2 -10.89 7.99 -16.01
N LEU A 3 -11.72 7.38 -15.17
CA LEU A 3 -12.93 7.96 -14.63
C LEU A 3 -12.72 9.21 -13.76
N PHE A 4 -11.50 9.40 -13.25
CA PHE A 4 -11.15 10.51 -12.37
C PHE A 4 -11.29 11.86 -13.06
N ALA A 5 -10.91 11.96 -14.34
CA ALA A 5 -11.05 13.18 -15.11
C ALA A 5 -12.52 13.63 -15.28
N ILE A 6 -13.47 12.69 -15.37
CA ILE A 6 -14.89 13.04 -15.53
C ILE A 6 -15.51 13.44 -14.19
N ILE A 7 -15.15 12.79 -13.08
CA ILE A 7 -15.71 13.13 -11.76
C ILE A 7 -15.19 14.49 -11.29
N LEU A 8 -13.90 14.78 -11.47
CA LEU A 8 -13.35 16.08 -11.09
C LEU A 8 -13.90 17.20 -11.99
N ALA A 9 -14.10 16.93 -13.29
CA ALA A 9 -14.74 17.88 -14.19
C ALA A 9 -16.23 18.07 -13.89
N ALA A 10 -16.99 16.99 -13.66
CA ALA A 10 -18.43 17.06 -13.42
C ALA A 10 -18.80 17.64 -12.05
N VAL A 11 -17.97 17.43 -11.01
CA VAL A 11 -18.25 17.90 -9.64
C VAL A 11 -17.62 19.26 -9.35
N THR A 12 -16.51 19.63 -10.03
CA THR A 12 -15.80 20.89 -9.75
C THR A 12 -15.97 21.96 -10.84
N LEU A 13 -16.28 21.59 -12.09
CA LEU A 13 -16.33 22.52 -13.23
C LEU A 13 -17.75 22.91 -13.65
N GLN A 14 -18.62 23.17 -12.69
CA GLN A 14 -19.65 24.20 -12.90
C GLN A 14 -19.27 25.55 -12.28
N ARG A 15 -18.09 25.69 -11.63
CA ARG A 15 -17.72 26.99 -11.02
C ARG A 15 -16.25 27.40 -10.97
N PHE A 16 -15.23 26.57 -11.22
CA PHE A 16 -13.84 27.03 -10.97
C PHE A 16 -12.79 26.49 -11.95
N ARG A 17 -12.69 27.10 -13.14
CA ARG A 17 -11.57 26.86 -14.05
C ARG A 17 -10.28 27.54 -13.57
N SER A 18 -10.37 28.66 -12.87
CA SER A 18 -9.22 29.45 -12.37
C SER A 18 -8.58 28.89 -11.09
N ASN A 19 -9.32 28.21 -10.21
CA ASN A 19 -8.78 27.76 -8.91
C ASN A 19 -8.16 26.36 -8.92
N LEU A 20 -8.45 25.54 -9.93
CA LEU A 20 -8.01 24.14 -9.95
C LEU A 20 -6.49 24.02 -10.16
N SER A 21 -5.93 24.81 -11.09
CA SER A 21 -4.47 24.85 -11.33
C SER A 21 -3.71 25.34 -10.09
N GLU A 22 -4.25 26.35 -9.39
CA GLU A 22 -3.61 26.87 -8.18
C GLU A 22 -3.69 25.91 -7.00
N TYR A 23 -4.81 25.19 -6.84
CA TYR A 23 -4.94 24.12 -5.85
C TYR A 23 -3.89 23.02 -6.08
N PHE A 24 -3.72 22.58 -7.32
CA PHE A 24 -2.75 21.55 -7.68
C PHE A 24 -1.27 21.99 -7.58
N LYS A 25 -0.99 23.30 -7.49
CA LYS A 25 0.37 23.79 -7.23
C LYS A 25 0.76 23.74 -5.75
N ARG A 26 -0.20 23.71 -4.82
CA ARG A 26 0.05 23.88 -3.39
C ARG A 26 -0.01 22.59 -2.57
N LYS A 27 -0.43 21.47 -3.16
CA LYS A 27 -0.71 20.24 -2.43
C LYS A 27 -0.22 19.01 -3.18
N GLU A 28 0.33 18.05 -2.45
CA GLU A 28 0.60 16.71 -2.98
C GLU A 28 -0.71 16.03 -3.35
N ILE A 29 -0.80 15.51 -4.58
CA ILE A 29 -2.02 14.87 -5.09
C ILE A 29 -1.72 13.40 -5.34
N VAL A 30 -2.58 12.56 -4.78
CA VAL A 30 -2.43 11.11 -4.84
C VAL A 30 -3.24 10.59 -6.02
N PHE A 31 -2.57 9.90 -6.93
CA PHE A 31 -3.19 9.20 -8.05
C PHE A 31 -2.80 7.73 -8.02
N PHE A 32 -3.61 6.90 -8.68
CA PHE A 32 -3.21 5.54 -9.03
C PHE A 32 -3.13 5.46 -10.56
N ASP A 33 -1.93 5.28 -11.10
CA ASP A 33 -1.67 5.34 -12.55
C ASP A 33 -2.11 6.67 -13.21
N VAL A 34 -1.36 7.75 -12.94
CA VAL A 34 -1.74 9.12 -13.32
C VAL A 34 -1.79 9.37 -14.85
N ARG A 35 -1.21 8.50 -15.66
CA ARG A 35 -0.92 8.76 -17.09
C ARG A 35 -2.17 9.20 -17.88
N THR A 36 -3.27 8.46 -17.76
CA THR A 36 -4.50 8.74 -18.52
C THR A 36 -5.25 9.96 -17.97
N ASP A 37 -5.23 10.16 -16.65
CA ASP A 37 -5.89 11.31 -16.03
C ASP A 37 -5.13 12.62 -16.33
N SER A 38 -3.80 12.59 -16.33
CA SER A 38 -2.96 13.73 -16.69
C SER A 38 -3.16 14.17 -18.14
N ASP A 39 -3.13 13.23 -19.10
CA ASP A 39 -3.41 13.49 -20.51
C ASP A 39 -4.79 14.15 -20.68
N ALA A 40 -5.84 13.56 -20.11
CA ALA A 40 -7.20 14.09 -20.19
C ALA A 40 -7.32 15.49 -19.57
N LEU A 41 -6.72 15.72 -18.39
CA LEU A 41 -6.73 17.01 -17.71
C LEU A 41 -6.00 18.09 -18.52
N TYR A 42 -4.88 17.73 -19.15
CA TYR A 42 -4.11 18.65 -19.97
C TYR A 42 -4.80 18.94 -21.31
N ALA A 43 -5.19 17.90 -22.06
CA ALA A 43 -5.79 18.04 -23.39
C ALA A 43 -7.16 18.75 -23.36
N HIS A 44 -8.01 18.44 -22.38
CA HIS A 44 -9.37 19.02 -22.32
C HIS A 44 -9.44 20.33 -21.53
N PHE A 45 -8.59 20.51 -20.51
CA PHE A 45 -8.70 21.63 -19.57
C PHE A 45 -7.45 22.51 -19.47
N GLY A 46 -6.33 22.14 -20.10
CA GLY A 46 -5.05 22.85 -19.99
C GLY A 46 -4.44 22.74 -18.59
N VAL A 47 -4.83 21.75 -17.80
CA VAL A 47 -4.37 21.58 -16.42
C VAL A 47 -3.11 20.72 -16.40
N ALA A 48 -1.96 21.34 -16.13
CA ALA A 48 -0.71 20.64 -15.87
C ALA A 48 -0.59 20.27 -14.38
N LEU A 49 -0.62 18.97 -14.07
CA LEU A 49 -0.47 18.46 -12.71
C LEU A 49 0.96 18.69 -12.18
N GLN A 50 1.07 19.03 -10.90
CA GLN A 50 2.34 19.15 -10.17
C GLN A 50 2.22 18.44 -8.82
N GLY A 51 3.35 18.00 -8.26
CA GLY A 51 3.36 17.32 -6.95
C GLY A 51 2.58 16.01 -6.90
N VAL A 52 2.58 15.24 -8.01
CA VAL A 52 1.86 13.97 -8.11
C VAL A 52 2.60 12.86 -7.37
N GLU A 53 1.85 12.12 -6.58
CA GLU A 53 2.24 10.87 -5.95
C GLU A 53 1.48 9.71 -6.60
N ASP A 54 2.19 8.93 -7.43
CA ASP A 54 1.60 7.76 -8.10
C ASP A 54 1.74 6.52 -7.23
N VAL A 55 0.64 6.12 -6.58
CA VAL A 55 0.56 4.97 -5.67
C VAL A 55 0.94 3.66 -6.37
N GLN A 56 0.71 3.54 -7.67
CA GLN A 56 1.11 2.35 -8.43
C GLN A 56 2.63 2.24 -8.52
N LEU A 57 3.34 3.36 -8.70
CA LEU A 57 4.80 3.39 -8.67
C LEU A 57 5.35 3.16 -7.27
N MET A 58 4.70 3.75 -6.26
CA MET A 58 5.04 3.49 -4.85
C MET A 58 4.97 2.00 -4.54
N GLU A 59 3.84 1.36 -4.84
CA GLU A 59 3.66 -0.07 -4.62
C GLU A 59 4.74 -0.90 -5.33
N SER A 60 4.98 -0.64 -6.61
CA SER A 60 6.03 -1.33 -7.38
C SER A 60 7.40 -1.17 -6.72
N ALA A 61 7.76 0.04 -6.28
CA ALA A 61 9.05 0.32 -5.64
C ALA A 61 9.21 -0.32 -4.25
N THR A 62 8.13 -0.73 -3.59
CA THR A 62 8.22 -1.44 -2.29
C THR A 62 8.49 -2.93 -2.40
N ARG A 63 8.33 -3.54 -3.58
CA ARG A 63 8.52 -4.99 -3.73
C ARG A 63 9.99 -5.36 -3.59
N ALA A 64 10.27 -6.54 -3.03
CA ALA A 64 11.62 -6.95 -2.65
C ALA A 64 12.56 -7.19 -3.85
N THR A 65 12.10 -7.87 -4.90
CA THR A 65 12.98 -8.36 -5.97
C THR A 65 12.71 -7.69 -7.33
N THR A 66 13.75 -7.56 -8.15
CA THR A 66 13.64 -7.05 -9.53
C THR A 66 12.63 -7.83 -10.37
N SER A 67 12.59 -9.16 -10.26
CA SER A 67 11.62 -9.99 -10.98
C SER A 67 10.18 -9.66 -10.58
N SER A 68 9.92 -9.46 -9.28
CA SER A 68 8.60 -9.08 -8.78
C SER A 68 8.17 -7.69 -9.25
N ARG A 69 9.11 -6.80 -9.60
CA ARG A 69 8.82 -5.43 -10.06
C ARG A 69 8.60 -5.30 -11.56
N LYS A 70 8.85 -6.35 -12.35
CA LYS A 70 8.74 -6.32 -13.83
C LYS A 70 7.41 -5.76 -14.33
N TYR A 71 6.30 -6.16 -13.68
CA TYR A 71 4.95 -5.73 -14.05
C TYR A 71 4.29 -4.92 -12.94
N LEU A 72 3.55 -3.89 -13.32
CA LEU A 72 2.77 -3.05 -12.40
C LEU A 72 1.49 -3.78 -11.97
N ASN A 73 1.09 -3.59 -10.71
CA ASN A 73 -0.18 -4.10 -10.23
C ASN A 73 -1.31 -3.12 -10.58
N GLY A 74 -2.50 -3.64 -10.86
CA GLY A 74 -3.72 -2.85 -10.94
C GLY A 74 -4.27 -2.54 -9.55
N LEU A 75 -5.13 -1.52 -9.46
CA LEU A 75 -5.71 -1.05 -8.21
C LEU A 75 -6.38 -2.18 -7.40
N ALA A 76 -7.15 -3.04 -8.08
CA ALA A 76 -7.82 -4.18 -7.46
C ALA A 76 -6.85 -5.08 -6.68
N LYS A 77 -5.71 -5.43 -7.28
CA LYS A 77 -4.70 -6.28 -6.66
C LYS A 77 -4.03 -5.59 -5.46
N CYS A 78 -3.77 -4.29 -5.55
CA CYS A 78 -3.23 -3.54 -4.42
C CYS A 78 -4.22 -3.47 -3.25
N ILE A 79 -5.51 -3.33 -3.53
CA ILE A 79 -6.58 -3.32 -2.52
C ILE A 79 -6.72 -4.70 -1.86
N GLU A 80 -6.70 -5.78 -2.63
CA GLU A 80 -6.72 -7.15 -2.12
C GLU A 80 -5.56 -7.41 -1.14
N GLN A 81 -4.37 -6.91 -1.46
CA GLN A 81 -3.17 -7.04 -0.62
C GLN A 81 -3.12 -6.05 0.55
N SER A 82 -4.07 -5.12 0.64
CA SER A 82 -4.09 -4.08 1.69
C SER A 82 -4.70 -4.56 3.02
N GLY A 83 -5.21 -5.79 3.06
CA GLY A 83 -5.88 -6.36 4.25
C GLY A 83 -7.23 -5.70 4.52
N LEU A 84 -8.07 -5.53 3.50
CA LEU A 84 -9.49 -5.25 3.71
C LEU A 84 -10.21 -6.52 4.18
N ASP A 85 -11.27 -6.35 4.96
CA ASP A 85 -12.16 -7.47 5.31
C ASP A 85 -12.75 -8.11 4.04
N SER A 86 -12.96 -9.42 4.08
CA SER A 86 -13.45 -10.18 2.93
C SER A 86 -14.82 -9.67 2.43
N ARG A 87 -15.69 -9.19 3.32
CA ARG A 87 -17.01 -8.64 2.95
C ARG A 87 -16.87 -7.29 2.26
N ASP A 88 -16.01 -6.42 2.76
CA ASP A 88 -15.76 -5.10 2.19
C ASP A 88 -15.12 -5.22 0.80
N LEU A 89 -14.15 -6.11 0.65
CA LEU A 89 -13.51 -6.38 -0.64
C LEU A 89 -14.52 -6.90 -1.67
N THR A 90 -15.42 -7.79 -1.26
CA THR A 90 -16.47 -8.34 -2.13
C THR A 90 -17.45 -7.24 -2.56
N SER A 91 -17.88 -6.41 -1.61
CA SER A 91 -18.77 -5.27 -1.88
C SER A 91 -18.13 -4.26 -2.84
N TRP A 92 -16.85 -3.95 -2.63
CA TRP A 92 -16.07 -3.08 -3.51
C TRP A 92 -15.96 -3.63 -4.93
N LYS A 93 -15.59 -4.92 -5.08
CA LYS A 93 -15.51 -5.59 -6.40
C LYS A 93 -16.86 -5.58 -7.11
N LEU A 94 -17.95 -5.88 -6.40
CA LEU A 94 -19.29 -5.87 -6.97
C LEU A 94 -19.71 -4.47 -7.43
N ALA A 95 -19.40 -3.43 -6.65
CA ALA A 95 -19.65 -2.04 -7.04
C ALA A 95 -18.88 -1.65 -8.31
N LYS A 96 -17.60 -2.05 -8.40
CA LYS A 96 -16.77 -1.86 -9.59
C LYS A 96 -17.40 -2.58 -10.80
N GLU A 97 -17.73 -3.85 -10.67
CA GLU A 97 -18.30 -4.62 -11.77
C GLU A 97 -19.62 -4.02 -12.28
N LYS A 98 -20.54 -3.64 -11.37
CA LYS A 98 -21.82 -3.02 -11.73
C LYS A 98 -21.63 -1.71 -12.48
N GLY A 99 -20.66 -0.89 -12.09
CA GLY A 99 -20.33 0.34 -12.81
C GLY A 99 -19.72 0.08 -14.18
N GLU A 100 -18.77 -0.85 -14.29
CA GLU A 100 -18.10 -1.18 -15.56
C GLU A 100 -19.07 -1.66 -16.63
N ARG A 101 -20.03 -2.49 -16.25
CA ARG A 101 -21.07 -3.00 -17.16
C ARG A 101 -21.89 -1.88 -17.81
N LEU A 102 -22.01 -0.72 -17.16
CA LEU A 102 -22.79 0.40 -17.67
C LEU A 102 -22.06 1.22 -18.75
N PHE A 103 -20.73 1.23 -18.77
CA PHE A 103 -19.97 2.06 -19.72
C PHE A 103 -19.07 1.29 -20.69
N LYS A 104 -18.69 0.04 -20.37
CA LYS A 104 -17.85 -0.76 -21.27
C LYS A 104 -18.70 -1.34 -22.41
N VAL A 105 -18.26 -1.08 -23.64
CA VAL A 105 -18.91 -1.54 -24.88
C VAL A 105 -19.10 -3.06 -24.91
N GLN A 106 -18.14 -3.83 -24.38
CA GLN A 106 -18.21 -5.29 -24.31
C GLN A 106 -19.41 -5.83 -23.51
N PHE A 107 -20.04 -4.99 -22.67
CA PHE A 107 -21.23 -5.34 -21.88
C PHE A 107 -22.49 -4.61 -22.38
N GLY A 108 -22.45 -4.02 -23.58
CA GLY A 108 -23.53 -3.18 -24.12
C GLY A 108 -23.62 -1.79 -23.49
N GLY A 109 -22.59 -1.39 -22.73
CA GLY A 109 -22.51 -0.07 -22.12
C GLY A 109 -22.00 1.01 -23.08
N SER A 110 -22.17 2.27 -22.67
CA SER A 110 -21.63 3.43 -23.38
C SER A 110 -21.07 4.45 -22.39
N TYR A 111 -20.01 5.15 -22.79
CA TYR A 111 -19.44 6.25 -22.00
C TYR A 111 -20.41 7.43 -21.83
N GLU A 112 -21.48 7.52 -22.63
CA GLU A 112 -22.56 8.51 -22.46
C GLU A 112 -23.22 8.44 -21.06
N VAL A 113 -23.13 7.31 -20.36
CA VAL A 113 -23.65 7.17 -19.00
C VAL A 113 -23.03 8.19 -18.02
N PHE A 114 -21.83 8.70 -18.33
CA PHE A 114 -21.16 9.74 -17.54
C PHE A 114 -21.70 11.14 -17.80
N GLU A 115 -22.36 11.37 -18.92
CA GLU A 115 -22.94 12.66 -19.31
C GLU A 115 -24.38 12.81 -18.81
N GLN A 116 -25.06 11.69 -18.54
CA GLN A 116 -26.43 11.67 -18.02
C GLN A 116 -26.54 12.33 -16.64
N ARG A 117 -27.62 13.08 -16.43
CA ARG A 117 -27.97 13.70 -15.14
C ARG A 117 -29.42 13.36 -14.77
N PRO A 118 -29.69 12.94 -13.51
CA PRO A 118 -28.73 12.69 -12.43
C PRO A 118 -27.78 11.51 -12.73
N ILE A 119 -26.57 11.54 -12.14
CA ILE A 119 -25.59 10.45 -12.33
C ILE A 119 -26.14 9.18 -11.66
N ARG A 120 -26.09 8.05 -12.36
CA ARG A 120 -26.57 6.76 -11.82
C ARG A 120 -25.76 6.32 -10.60
N ASN A 121 -26.43 5.82 -9.56
CA ASN A 121 -25.79 5.39 -8.30
C ASN A 121 -24.67 4.36 -8.48
N HIS A 122 -24.81 3.43 -9.43
CA HIS A 122 -23.76 2.45 -9.74
C HIS A 122 -22.50 3.09 -10.32
N ILE A 123 -22.65 4.15 -11.12
CA ILE A 123 -21.50 4.93 -11.61
C ILE A 123 -20.85 5.67 -10.45
N ILE A 124 -21.63 6.34 -9.59
CA ILE A 124 -21.10 7.01 -8.39
C ILE A 124 -20.33 6.02 -7.51
N SER A 125 -20.89 4.83 -7.27
CA SER A 125 -20.23 3.81 -6.45
C SER A 125 -18.92 3.32 -7.06
N TYR A 126 -18.88 3.14 -8.38
CA TYR A 126 -17.66 2.83 -9.10
C TYR A 126 -16.61 3.93 -8.93
N CYS A 127 -17.02 5.19 -9.10
CA CYS A 127 -16.17 6.38 -8.96
C CYS A 127 -15.54 6.44 -7.58
N VAL A 128 -16.36 6.31 -6.52
CA VAL A 128 -15.90 6.27 -5.14
C VAL A 128 -14.92 5.12 -4.91
N GLY A 129 -15.20 3.95 -5.50
CA GLY A 129 -14.33 2.78 -5.43
C GLY A 129 -12.91 3.01 -5.97
N ASP A 130 -12.70 3.91 -6.92
CA ASP A 130 -11.36 4.25 -7.44
C ASP A 130 -10.53 5.11 -6.48
N VAL A 131 -11.19 5.85 -5.58
CA VAL A 131 -10.52 6.90 -4.77
C VAL A 131 -10.43 6.53 -3.30
N GLN A 132 -11.44 5.82 -2.77
CA GLN A 132 -11.66 5.70 -1.32
C GLN A 132 -10.52 5.01 -0.57
N HIS A 133 -9.79 4.12 -1.23
CA HIS A 133 -8.69 3.36 -0.62
C HIS A 133 -7.31 3.96 -0.88
N LEU A 134 -7.18 4.98 -1.74
CA LEU A 134 -5.89 5.58 -2.08
C LEU A 134 -5.13 6.13 -0.85
N PRO A 135 -5.76 6.80 0.14
CA PRO A 135 -5.04 7.26 1.32
C PRO A 135 -4.42 6.11 2.13
N LYS A 136 -5.15 5.00 2.31
CA LYS A 136 -4.66 3.80 3.01
C LYS A 136 -3.51 3.15 2.23
N LEU A 137 -3.66 3.00 0.92
CA LEU A 137 -2.61 2.43 0.06
C LEU A 137 -1.36 3.30 0.06
N ARG A 138 -1.51 4.63 -0.07
CA ARG A 138 -0.40 5.58 0.04
C ARG A 138 0.32 5.38 1.37
N SER A 139 -0.40 5.41 2.49
CA SER A 139 0.22 5.24 3.82
C SER A 139 0.99 3.92 3.96
N ARG A 140 0.50 2.85 3.32
CA ARG A 140 1.16 1.52 3.34
C ARG A 140 2.46 1.50 2.53
N TYR A 141 2.47 2.13 1.36
CA TYR A 141 3.63 2.07 0.44
C TYR A 141 4.60 3.24 0.61
N TYR A 142 4.25 4.24 1.42
CA TYR A 142 5.08 5.42 1.63
C TYR A 142 6.37 5.07 2.38
N SER A 143 7.53 5.33 1.76
CA SER A 143 8.83 5.19 2.42
C SER A 143 9.29 6.50 3.09
N ARG A 144 9.85 6.39 4.29
CA ARG A 144 10.45 7.51 5.01
C ARG A 144 11.81 7.94 4.47
N THR A 145 12.41 7.17 3.56
CA THR A 145 13.74 7.50 3.02
C THR A 145 13.65 8.51 1.87
N SER A 146 14.45 9.58 1.92
CA SER A 146 14.49 10.61 0.87
C SER A 146 14.82 10.04 -0.50
N ARG A 147 15.89 9.23 -0.61
CA ARG A 147 16.32 8.61 -1.88
C ARG A 147 15.22 7.82 -2.60
N TRP A 148 14.36 7.15 -1.84
CA TRP A 148 13.21 6.41 -2.38
C TRP A 148 12.14 7.37 -2.89
N ARG A 149 11.81 8.41 -2.10
CA ARG A 149 10.82 9.42 -2.51
C ARG A 149 11.27 10.18 -3.75
N ASP A 150 12.56 10.51 -3.83
CA ASP A 150 13.13 11.20 -5.00
C ASP A 150 13.08 10.31 -6.24
N LEU A 151 13.32 9.00 -6.09
CA LEU A 151 13.22 8.04 -7.19
C LEU A 151 11.78 7.96 -7.72
N VAL A 152 10.81 7.68 -6.84
CA VAL A 152 9.40 7.52 -7.22
C VAL A 152 8.81 8.84 -7.70
N GLY A 153 9.17 9.96 -7.07
CA GLY A 153 8.75 11.31 -7.45
C GLY A 153 9.24 11.70 -8.84
N ARG A 154 10.50 11.39 -9.18
CA ARG A 154 11.04 11.61 -10.55
C ARG A 154 10.26 10.82 -11.60
N GLU A 155 9.95 9.56 -11.33
CA GLU A 155 9.18 8.74 -12.27
C GLU A 155 7.71 9.15 -12.36
N SER A 156 7.10 9.61 -11.25
CA SER A 156 5.74 10.16 -11.24
C SER A 156 5.68 11.44 -12.08
N LYS A 157 6.66 12.35 -11.90
CA LYS A 157 6.80 13.56 -12.72
C LYS A 157 7.00 13.22 -14.20
N LYS A 158 7.87 12.26 -14.51
CA LYS A 158 8.11 11.80 -15.86
C LYS A 158 6.83 11.27 -16.52
N ARG A 159 6.01 10.48 -15.81
CA ARG A 159 4.70 10.02 -16.32
C ARG A 159 3.78 11.18 -16.68
N VAL A 160 3.73 12.23 -15.86
CA VAL A 160 2.93 13.43 -16.13
C VAL A 160 3.46 14.13 -17.38
N GLU A 161 4.76 14.39 -17.47
CA GLU A 161 5.37 15.05 -18.64
C GLU A 161 5.18 14.26 -19.94
N GLU A 162 5.35 12.93 -19.90
CA GLU A 162 5.17 12.06 -21.07
C GLU A 162 3.71 12.00 -21.51
N SER A 163 2.76 12.01 -20.57
CA SER A 163 1.33 12.00 -20.89
C SER A 163 0.82 13.27 -21.58
N GLN A 164 1.57 14.37 -21.52
CA GLN A 164 1.19 15.65 -22.10
C GLN A 164 1.81 15.89 -23.49
N LYS A 165 2.61 14.94 -23.99
CA LYS A 165 3.23 15.03 -25.30
C LYS A 165 2.23 14.69 -26.41
N PRO A 166 2.31 15.34 -27.59
CA PRO A 166 1.42 15.05 -28.72
C PRO A 166 1.44 13.58 -29.17
N GLU A 167 2.56 12.89 -28.99
CA GLU A 167 2.75 11.49 -29.41
C GLU A 167 2.27 10.47 -28.38
N TYR A 168 1.74 10.91 -27.23
CA TYR A 168 1.33 10.03 -26.16
C TYR A 168 0.24 9.05 -26.62
N GLN A 169 0.48 7.76 -26.39
CA GLN A 169 -0.48 6.70 -26.67
C GLN A 169 -1.12 6.21 -25.36
N PRO A 170 -2.44 6.41 -25.18
CA PRO A 170 -3.12 6.02 -23.95
C PRO A 170 -3.30 4.49 -23.82
N HIS A 171 -3.07 3.74 -24.88
CA HIS A 171 -3.29 2.29 -24.94
C HIS A 171 -2.06 1.58 -25.51
N GLY A 172 -1.53 0.60 -24.78
CA GLY A 172 -0.40 -0.22 -25.22
C GLY A 172 0.08 -1.22 -24.17
N PRO A 173 0.70 -2.34 -24.58
CA PRO A 173 1.18 -3.39 -23.68
C PRO A 173 2.33 -2.92 -22.76
N GLU A 174 3.13 -1.94 -23.21
CA GLU A 174 4.22 -1.33 -22.45
C GLU A 174 3.75 -0.66 -21.17
N ARG A 175 2.46 -0.29 -21.09
CA ARG A 175 1.88 0.32 -19.89
C ARG A 175 1.89 -0.59 -18.66
N THR A 176 2.01 -1.89 -18.87
CA THR A 176 2.07 -2.91 -17.81
C THR A 176 3.47 -3.06 -17.22
N LEU A 177 4.50 -2.58 -17.90
CA LEU A 177 5.89 -2.67 -17.45
C LEU A 177 6.23 -1.56 -16.46
N ALA A 178 7.03 -1.89 -15.45
CA ALA A 178 7.53 -0.87 -14.52
C ALA A 178 8.68 -0.05 -15.14
N PRO A 179 8.83 1.23 -14.78
CA PRO A 179 9.81 2.14 -15.40
C PRO A 179 11.22 2.05 -14.79
N TRP A 180 11.54 0.94 -14.11
CA TRP A 180 12.81 0.78 -13.40
C TRP A 180 13.89 0.28 -14.35
N SER A 181 14.92 1.09 -14.59
CA SER A 181 16.15 0.64 -15.26
C SER A 181 16.90 -0.39 -14.40
N GLU A 182 17.88 -1.06 -14.98
CA GLU A 182 18.70 -2.06 -14.26
C GLU A 182 19.35 -1.47 -13.00
N ASP A 183 19.97 -0.29 -13.09
CA ASP A 183 20.62 0.36 -11.93
C ASP A 183 19.63 0.79 -10.84
N ARG A 184 18.44 1.22 -11.25
CA ARG A 184 17.37 1.57 -10.30
C ARG A 184 16.83 0.32 -9.61
N ASN A 185 16.70 -0.78 -10.35
CA ASN A 185 16.32 -2.07 -9.80
C ASN A 185 17.35 -2.59 -8.79
N LYS A 186 18.65 -2.50 -9.09
CA LYS A 186 19.74 -2.81 -8.13
C LYS A 186 19.64 -1.95 -6.87
N SER A 187 19.37 -0.66 -7.04
CA SER A 187 19.17 0.26 -5.91
C SER A 187 17.97 -0.13 -5.05
N LEU A 188 16.83 -0.46 -5.68
CA LEU A 188 15.62 -0.91 -5.00
C LEU A 188 15.81 -2.26 -4.29
N ASP A 189 16.51 -3.21 -4.91
CA ASP A 189 16.89 -4.49 -4.28
C ASP A 189 17.71 -4.23 -3.00
N ALA A 190 18.72 -3.36 -3.07
CA ALA A 190 19.54 -3.01 -1.92
C ALA A 190 18.75 -2.29 -0.80
N TRP A 191 17.77 -1.46 -1.15
CA TRP A 191 16.97 -0.72 -0.16
C TRP A 191 15.88 -1.57 0.49
N ASN A 192 15.39 -2.59 -0.20
CA ASN A 192 14.34 -3.49 0.29
C ASN A 192 14.91 -4.82 0.82
N TYR A 193 16.23 -4.97 0.86
CA TYR A 193 16.89 -6.17 1.39
C TYR A 193 16.64 -6.28 2.89
N VAL A 194 16.14 -7.45 3.29
CA VAL A 194 16.02 -7.84 4.71
C VAL A 194 16.97 -9.02 4.90
N PRO A 195 18.02 -8.89 5.75
CA PRO A 195 18.89 -10.01 6.04
C PRO A 195 18.10 -11.14 6.70
N PRO A 196 18.40 -12.41 6.40
CA PRO A 196 17.83 -13.54 7.14
C PRO A 196 18.07 -13.35 8.64
N THR A 197 17.05 -13.61 9.46
CA THR A 197 17.24 -13.71 10.91
C THR A 197 18.19 -14.86 11.17
N THR A 198 19.42 -14.55 11.57
CA THR A 198 20.32 -15.55 12.15
C THR A 198 19.67 -16.02 13.44
N ASP A 199 19.18 -17.26 13.47
CA ASP A 199 18.81 -17.94 14.71
C ASP A 199 20.11 -18.15 15.51
N ILE A 200 20.50 -17.15 16.31
CA ILE A 200 21.62 -17.22 17.26
C ILE A 200 21.10 -17.94 18.51
N PHE A 201 20.71 -19.21 18.38
CA PHE A 201 20.45 -20.13 19.48
C PHE A 201 20.54 -21.55 18.92
N ASP A 202 21.75 -22.03 18.66
CA ASP A 202 22.08 -23.46 18.61
C ASP A 202 23.60 -23.56 18.44
N ASP A 203 24.33 -23.32 19.53
CA ASP A 203 25.69 -23.83 19.73
C ASP A 203 26.11 -23.48 21.18
N ASP A 204 25.69 -24.29 22.15
CA ASP A 204 26.52 -24.49 23.34
C ASP A 204 26.28 -25.85 24.03
N TYR A 205 27.40 -26.56 24.20
CA TYR A 205 27.64 -27.81 24.94
C TYR A 205 27.00 -29.14 24.47
N GLY A 206 27.65 -29.74 23.46
CA GLY A 206 27.67 -31.19 23.24
C GLY A 206 29.10 -31.74 23.23
N ARG A 207 29.81 -31.64 24.36
CA ARG A 207 31.11 -32.31 24.58
C ARG A 207 30.84 -33.65 25.26
N ASN A 208 30.78 -34.73 24.49
CA ASN A 208 30.72 -36.10 25.01
C ASN A 208 32.11 -36.54 25.52
N ASP A 209 32.12 -36.98 26.79
CA ASP A 209 32.68 -38.24 27.36
C ASP A 209 34.18 -38.56 27.04
N GLU A 210 35.08 -39.00 27.92
CA GLU A 210 35.05 -39.86 29.11
C GLU A 210 36.39 -39.63 29.87
N GLU A 211 36.41 -39.61 31.21
CA GLU A 211 37.40 -40.34 32.02
C GLU A 211 36.99 -40.31 33.50
N GLU A 212 36.70 -41.50 33.98
CA GLU A 212 36.23 -41.96 35.28
C GLU A 212 37.39 -42.06 36.28
N TYR A 213 37.28 -41.41 37.45
CA TYR A 213 38.01 -41.79 38.66
C TYR A 213 37.13 -41.52 39.89
N GLU A 214 36.73 -42.60 40.56
CA GLU A 214 36.02 -42.64 41.84
C GLU A 214 36.95 -42.24 43.01
N GLU A 215 36.45 -41.51 44.01
CA GLU A 215 36.55 -41.93 45.43
C GLU A 215 35.64 -41.09 46.37
N GLU A 216 35.28 -41.73 47.47
CA GLU A 216 34.15 -41.59 48.41
C GLU A 216 34.17 -40.35 49.34
N CYS A 217 33.01 -39.72 49.56
CA CYS A 217 32.18 -39.70 50.80
C CYS A 217 32.74 -38.93 52.01
N GLU A 218 32.07 -37.84 52.40
CA GLU A 218 31.68 -37.64 53.80
C GLU A 218 30.51 -36.64 53.93
N PHE A 219 29.56 -37.03 54.77
CA PHE A 219 28.26 -36.45 55.03
C PHE A 219 28.36 -35.60 56.31
N ASP A 220 27.82 -34.38 56.31
CA ASP A 220 27.41 -33.73 57.56
C ASP A 220 26.09 -32.97 57.35
N ASP A 221 25.06 -33.58 57.95
CA ASP A 221 23.75 -33.05 58.27
C ASP A 221 23.85 -32.28 59.60
N ASP A 222 23.46 -31.01 59.60
CA ASP A 222 23.09 -30.31 60.83
C ASP A 222 21.95 -29.31 60.53
N GLY A 223 20.77 -29.66 61.01
CA GLY A 223 19.56 -28.82 60.99
C GLY A 223 19.59 -27.63 61.97
N PRO A 224 18.42 -27.19 62.48
CA PRO A 224 17.83 -25.92 62.09
C PRO A 224 18.03 -24.78 63.11
N THR A 225 18.03 -23.54 62.63
CA THR A 225 17.79 -22.33 63.44
C THR A 225 16.56 -21.63 62.83
N SER A 226 15.36 -21.73 63.40
CA SER A 226 14.84 -20.95 64.54
C SER A 226 15.30 -19.50 64.48
N ASP A 227 14.43 -18.60 64.01
CA ASP A 227 13.78 -17.65 64.91
C ASP A 227 12.56 -17.01 64.25
N SER A 228 11.43 -17.29 64.89
CA SER A 228 10.13 -16.66 64.75
C SER A 228 10.13 -15.24 65.29
N ASP A 229 9.59 -14.29 64.53
CA ASP A 229 8.80 -13.16 65.04
C ASP A 229 7.82 -12.73 63.92
N ILE A 230 6.59 -13.24 63.97
CA ILE A 230 5.41 -12.49 64.44
C ILE A 230 5.17 -11.21 63.62
N ILE A 231 4.36 -11.32 62.56
CA ILE A 231 3.28 -10.34 62.33
C ILE A 231 1.98 -11.10 62.12
N ASN A 232 1.07 -10.75 63.01
CA ASN A 232 -0.26 -11.27 63.22
C ASN A 232 -1.24 -10.64 62.22
N ASP A 233 -2.18 -11.47 61.76
CA ASP A 233 -3.60 -11.13 61.61
C ASP A 233 -4.04 -10.07 60.57
N CYS A 234 -4.62 -10.57 59.47
CA CYS A 234 -5.93 -10.09 59.01
C CYS A 234 -6.58 -11.09 58.04
N GLY A 235 -7.60 -11.80 58.54
CA GLY A 235 -8.90 -11.73 57.89
C GLY A 235 -9.19 -12.66 56.71
N HIS A 236 -9.43 -13.92 57.05
CA HIS A 236 -10.28 -14.88 56.34
C HIS A 236 -11.60 -14.24 55.85
N HIS A 237 -12.02 -14.46 54.58
CA HIS A 237 -13.40 -14.87 54.22
C HIS A 237 -13.59 -15.15 52.71
N LEU A 238 -13.73 -16.46 52.40
CA LEU A 238 -14.75 -17.14 51.55
C LEU A 238 -15.04 -16.59 50.12
N TYR A 239 -14.70 -17.33 49.06
CA TYR A 239 -15.44 -18.43 48.40
C TYR A 239 -16.59 -18.03 47.43
N TYR A 240 -16.46 -18.60 46.22
CA TYR A 240 -17.45 -19.03 45.21
C TYR A 240 -18.30 -18.07 44.38
N SER A 241 -18.31 -18.44 43.09
CA SER A 241 -19.10 -18.01 41.94
C SER A 241 -20.62 -18.11 42.11
N ASP A 242 -21.34 -17.21 41.43
CA ASP A 242 -22.20 -17.52 40.27
C ASP A 242 -22.35 -16.26 39.40
#